data_AF-Q5M841-F1
#
_entry.id   AF-Q5M841-F1
#
_cell.length_a   1.000
_cell.length_b   1.000
_cell.length_c   1.000
_cell.angle_alpha   90.00
_cell.angle_beta   90.00
_cell.angle_gamma   90.00
#
_symmetry.space_group_name_H-M   'P 1'
#
loop_
_entity.id
_entity.type
_entity.pdbx_description
1 polymer ?
#
loop_
_entity_poly.entity_id
_entity_poly.type
_entity_poly.pdbx_seq_one_letter_code
_entity_poly.pdbx_strand_id
1 'polypeptide(L)' 'MVGLKAPYVSGFLAFREVPFLVELVQRLQEKEPDLMPQALG' A
#
# COMPACT_ATOMS: atom_id res chain seq x y z
N MET A 1 10.91 6.89 5.95
CA MET A 1 11.40 5.51 5.77
C MET A 1 10.41 4.58 6.47
N VAL A 2 9.72 3.70 5.73
CA VAL A 2 8.67 2.84 6.28
C VAL A 2 9.31 1.54 6.75
N GLY A 3 9.15 1.23 8.04
CA GLY A 3 9.70 0.01 8.65
C GLY A 3 8.76 -1.16 8.43
N LEU A 4 9.08 -2.00 7.44
CA LEU A 4 8.32 -3.22 7.18
C LEU A 4 8.66 -4.29 8.24
N LYS A 5 7.76 -4.50 9.21
CA LYS A 5 7.97 -5.33 10.41
C LYS A 5 7.93 -6.85 10.19
N ALA A 6 7.34 -7.32 9.08
CA ALA A 6 7.24 -8.74 8.78
C ALA A 6 8.55 -9.28 8.15
N PRO A 7 8.96 -10.52 8.49
CA PRO A 7 10.12 -11.16 7.88
C PRO A 7 9.90 -11.33 6.37
N TYR A 8 10.98 -11.15 5.59
CA TYR A 8 10.94 -11.39 4.16
C TYR A 8 10.87 -12.90 3.89
N VAL A 9 9.81 -13.32 3.20
CA VAL A 9 9.64 -14.69 2.71
C VAL A 9 9.28 -14.61 1.23
N SER A 10 10.08 -15.23 0.38
CA SER A 10 9.84 -15.28 -1.07
C SER A 10 8.45 -15.87 -1.36
N GLY A 11 7.65 -15.18 -2.18
CA GLY A 11 6.25 -15.54 -2.44
C GLY A 11 5.22 -14.93 -1.47
N PHE A 12 5.66 -14.33 -0.36
CA PHE A 12 4.80 -13.66 0.64
C PHE A 12 5.09 -12.16 0.78
N LEU A 13 5.80 -11.56 -0.18
CA LEU A 13 6.11 -10.14 -0.17
C LEU A 13 4.86 -9.25 -0.11
N ALA A 14 3.76 -9.70 -0.72
CA ALA A 14 2.47 -9.02 -0.66
C ALA A 14 1.99 -8.79 0.79
N PHE A 15 2.20 -9.74 1.70
CA PHE A 15 1.80 -9.58 3.12
C PHE A 15 2.62 -8.52 3.85
N ARG A 16 3.78 -8.18 3.30
CA ARG A 16 4.65 -7.13 3.80
C ARG A 16 4.25 -5.76 3.25
N GLU A 17 3.94 -5.67 1.94
CA GLU A 17 3.80 -4.39 1.24
C GLU A 17 2.34 -3.94 1.04
N VAL A 18 1.40 -4.87 0.86
CA VAL A 18 -0.02 -4.57 0.61
C VAL A 18 -0.67 -3.77 1.74
N PRO A 19 -0.45 -4.05 3.04
CA PRO A 19 -1.08 -3.27 4.11
C PRO A 19 -0.71 -1.78 4.05
N PHE A 20 0.53 -1.49 3.67
CA PHE A 20 1.01 -0.13 3.53
C PHE A 20 0.41 0.57 2.30
N LEU A 21 0.35 -0.13 1.16
CA LEU A 21 -0.26 0.41 -0.05
C LEU A 21 -1.76 0.68 0.14
N VAL A 22 -2.48 -0.20 0.84
CA VAL A 22 -3.89 -0.01 1.17
C VAL A 22 -4.09 1.23 2.05
N GLU A 23 -3.25 1.43 3.07
CA GLU A 23 -3.31 2.63 3.92
C GLU A 23 -3.10 3.93 3.12
N LEU A 24 -2.18 3.93 2.15
CA LEU A 24 -1.94 5.10 1.30
C LEU A 24 -3.10 5.39 0.36
N VAL A 25 -3.67 4.36 -0.27
CA VAL A 25 -4.83 4.52 -1.17
C VAL A 25 -6.05 4.99 -0.39
N GLN A 26 -6.28 4.46 0.82
CA GLN A 26 -7.40 4.88 1.66
C GLN A 26 -7.24 6.34 2.11
N ARG A 27 -6.03 6.76 2.48
CA ARG A 27 -5.74 8.18 2.77
C ARG A 27 -5.90 9.09 1.56
N LEU A 28 -5.51 8.63 0.37
CA LEU A 28 -5.70 9.38 -0.87
C LEU A 28 -7.19 9.56 -1.16
N GLN A 29 -7.99 8.50 -1.00
CA GLN A 29 -9.43 8.54 -1.16
C GLN A 29 -10.12 9.49 -0.17
N GLU A 30 -9.68 9.52 1.10
CA GLU A 30 -10.23 10.40 2.13
C GLU A 30 -9.86 11.87 1.92
N LYS A 31 -8.66 12.16 1.40
CA LYS A 31 -8.17 13.54 1.24
C LYS A 31 -8.53 14.15 -0.10
N GLU A 32 -8.33 13.41 -1.19
CA GLU A 32 -8.46 13.90 -2.57
C GLU A 32 -9.03 12.79 -3.48
N PRO A 33 -10.34 12.50 -3.36
CA PRO A 33 -10.98 11.41 -4.09
C PRO A 33 -10.92 11.57 -5.62
N ASP A 34 -10.79 12.80 -6.12
CA ASP A 34 -10.71 13.11 -7.56
C ASP A 34 -9.38 12.69 -8.19
N LEU A 35 -8.34 12.44 -7.38
CA LEU A 35 -7.02 12.00 -7.84
C LEU A 35 -6.81 10.48 -7.72
N MET A 36 -7.90 9.72 -7.52
CA MET A 36 -7.81 8.27 -7.44
C MET A 36 -7.23 7.67 -8.75
N PRO A 37 -6.13 6.90 -8.67
CA PRO A 37 -5.49 6.33 -9.85
C PRO A 37 -6.39 5.26 -10.48
N GLN A 38 -6.51 5.26 -11.82
CA GLN A 38 -7.28 4.21 -12.53
C GLN A 38 -6.55 2.86 -12.58
N ALA A 39 -5.22 2.86 -12.43
CA ALA A 39 -4.40 1.66 -12.28
C ALA A 39 -3.20 1.96 -11.36
N LEU A 40 -2.93 1.04 -10.43
CA LEU A 40 -1.71 1.00 -9.63
C LEU A 40 -0.82 -0.10 -10.22
N GLY A 41 0.20 0.31 -10.98
CA GLY A 41 1.14 -0.57 -11.67
C GLY A 41 2.47 -0.71 -10.94
#